data_AF-A0A7J8NB83-F1
#
_entry.id   AF-A0A7J8NB83-F1
#
_cell.length_a   1.000
_cell.length_b   1.000
_cell.length_c   1.000
_cell.angle_alpha   90.00
_cell.angle_beta   90.00
_cell.angle_gamma   90.00
#
_symmetry.space_group_name_H-M   'P 1'
#
loop_
_entity.id
_entity.type
_entity.pdbx_description
1 polymer ?
#
loop_
_entity_poly.entity_id
_entity_poly.type
_entity_poly.pdbx_seq_one_letter_code
_entity_poly.pdbx_strand_id
1 'polypeptide(L)'
;VSHYGPFWDHVLGYWKASLEWPKKVLCLKYEDVKKEPSGCVRKVAEFLGVPFSPEEEKKGIVEEIVKLCSFESLSNQDVNKSDTRSRENPMSNSDFFRKGEVGDWVNHLSPQMSEILDKITEQKFQGTGFSFH
;
A
#
# COMPACT_ATOMS: atom_id res chain seq x y z
N VAL A 1 6.34 20.76 -10.37
CA VAL A 1 5.49 20.75 -9.16
C VAL A 1 4.66 19.47 -9.20
N SER A 2 4.68 18.65 -8.15
CA SER A 2 3.85 17.42 -8.08
C SER A 2 2.47 17.78 -7.51
N HIS A 3 1.39 17.30 -8.13
CA HIS A 3 0.01 17.63 -7.75
C HIS A 3 -0.36 17.29 -6.30
N TYR A 4 0.40 16.39 -5.65
CA TYR A 4 0.22 15.98 -4.25
C TYR A 4 1.53 15.98 -3.46
N GLY A 5 2.56 16.65 -3.98
CA GLY A 5 3.85 16.75 -3.32
C GLY A 5 3.93 17.89 -2.30
N PRO A 6 4.95 17.88 -1.42
CA PRO A 6 6.06 16.91 -1.38
C PRO A 6 5.67 15.54 -0.78
N PHE A 7 6.20 14.45 -1.36
CA PHE A 7 5.90 13.08 -0.94
C PHE A 7 6.23 12.82 0.54
N TRP A 8 7.42 13.24 1.00
CA TRP A 8 7.86 13.02 2.38
C TRP A 8 6.97 13.74 3.39
N ASP A 9 6.54 14.97 3.09
CA ASP A 9 5.66 15.74 3.98
C ASP A 9 4.28 15.07 4.09
N HIS A 10 3.76 14.54 2.98
CA HIS A 10 2.52 13.78 2.96
C HIS A 10 2.62 12.52 3.84
N VAL A 11 3.68 11.71 3.68
CA VAL A 11 3.91 10.51 4.49
C VAL A 11 4.03 10.87 5.98
N LEU A 12 4.86 11.86 6.31
CA LEU A 12 5.08 12.28 7.70
C LEU A 12 3.82 12.86 8.34
N GLY A 13 2.98 13.57 7.58
CA GLY A 13 1.70 14.09 8.08
C GLY A 13 0.80 12.98 8.59
N TYR A 14 0.59 11.94 7.78
CA TYR A 14 -0.23 10.78 8.18
C TYR A 14 0.45 9.89 9.24
N TRP A 15 1.77 9.77 9.20
CA TRP A 15 2.52 9.08 10.25
C TRP A 15 2.30 9.74 11.61
N LYS A 16 2.50 11.06 11.71
CA LYS A 16 2.25 11.82 12.95
C LYS A 16 0.80 11.68 13.40
N ALA A 17 -0.16 11.82 12.48
CA ALA A 17 -1.57 11.64 12.80
C ALA A 17 -1.89 10.23 13.34
N SER A 18 -1.21 9.19 12.86
CA SER A 18 -1.36 7.82 13.38
C SER A 18 -0.84 7.64 14.80
N LEU A 19 0.19 8.41 15.19
CA LEU A 19 0.71 8.41 16.55
C LEU A 19 -0.19 9.22 17.50
N GLU A 20 -0.70 10.36 17.04
CA GLU A 20 -1.58 11.23 17.83
C GLU A 20 -2.99 10.64 18.02
N TRP A 21 -3.52 9.99 16.99
CA TRP A 21 -4.87 9.42 16.98
C TRP A 21 -4.88 7.95 16.54
N PRO A 22 -4.26 7.03 17.30
CA PRO A 22 -4.10 5.62 16.92
C PRO A 22 -5.42 4.86 16.78
N LYS A 23 -6.52 5.36 17.37
CA LYS A 23 -7.87 4.81 17.22
C LYS A 23 -8.64 5.36 16.01
N LYS A 24 -8.09 6.36 15.31
CA LYS A 24 -8.73 7.05 14.17
C LYS A 24 -7.91 6.98 12.90
N VAL A 25 -6.60 6.73 13.00
CA VAL A 25 -5.70 6.63 11.86
C VAL A 25 -4.83 5.38 12.01
N LEU A 26 -5.02 4.42 11.10
CA LEU A 26 -4.16 3.26 10.96
C LEU A 26 -3.14 3.54 9.84
N CYS A 27 -1.85 3.49 10.16
CA CYS A 27 -0.77 3.60 9.17
C CYS A 27 -0.26 2.20 8.81
N LEU A 28 -0.32 1.85 7.52
CA LEU A 28 0.22 0.61 6.95
C LEU A 28 1.23 0.94 5.85
N LYS A 29 2.25 0.11 5.69
CA LYS A 29 3.24 0.22 4.60
C LYS A 29 2.97 -0.85 3.55
N TYR A 30 3.16 -0.51 2.29
CA TYR A 30 2.85 -1.41 1.18
C TYR A 30 3.71 -2.68 1.22
N GLU A 31 4.98 -2.54 1.56
CA GLU A 31 5.94 -3.64 1.67
C GLU A 31 5.54 -4.62 2.77
N ASP A 32 5.04 -4.12 3.91
CA ASP A 32 4.55 -4.95 5.01
C ASP A 32 3.27 -5.70 4.60
N VAL A 33 2.36 -5.05 3.87
CA VAL A 33 1.15 -5.69 3.32
C VAL A 33 1.51 -6.78 2.32
N LYS A 34 2.53 -6.56 1.48
CA LYS A 34 3.02 -7.56 0.53
C LYS A 34 3.73 -8.72 1.22
N LYS A 35 4.47 -8.47 2.30
CA LYS A 35 5.25 -9.46 3.04
C LYS A 35 4.36 -10.33 3.94
N GLU A 36 3.43 -9.71 4.68
CA GLU A 36 2.57 -10.38 5.65
C GLU A 36 1.11 -9.88 5.52
N PRO A 37 0.41 -10.27 4.44
CA PRO A 37 -0.92 -9.76 4.12
C PRO A 37 -1.96 -10.14 5.18
N SER A 38 -1.95 -11.38 5.67
CA SER A 38 -2.91 -11.85 6.69
C SER A 38 -2.77 -11.06 8.00
N GLY A 39 -1.54 -10.76 8.43
CA GLY A 39 -1.30 -9.91 9.59
C GLY A 39 -1.83 -8.49 9.40
N CYS A 40 -1.71 -7.92 8.20
CA CYS A 40 -2.28 -6.61 7.89
C CYS A 40 -3.82 -6.62 7.86
N VAL A 41 -4.43 -7.67 7.30
CA VAL A 41 -5.90 -7.85 7.31
C VAL A 41 -6.43 -7.93 8.73
N ARG A 42 -5.77 -8.68 9.63
CA ARG A 42 -6.12 -8.73 11.06
C ARG A 42 -6.04 -7.34 11.71
N LYS A 43 -4.95 -6.59 11.49
CA LYS A 43 -4.80 -5.22 12.00
C LYS A 43 -5.92 -4.29 11.52
N VAL A 44 -6.33 -4.41 10.25
CA VAL A 44 -7.44 -3.61 9.71
C VAL A 44 -8.76 -3.99 10.39
N ALA A 45 -9.04 -5.29 10.54
CA ALA A 45 -10.25 -5.76 11.20
C ALA A 45 -10.35 -5.30 12.66
N GLU A 46 -9.25 -5.43 13.42
CA GLU A 46 -9.13 -4.90 14.78
C GLU A 46 -9.38 -3.39 14.84
N PHE A 47 -8.76 -2.64 13.91
CA PHE A 47 -8.90 -1.18 13.85
C PHE A 47 -10.34 -0.73 13.51
N LEU A 48 -11.04 -1.49 12.66
CA LEU A 48 -12.45 -1.26 12.34
C LEU A 48 -13.42 -1.71 13.45
N GLY A 49 -12.91 -2.31 14.53
CA GLY A 49 -13.73 -2.79 15.65
C GLY A 49 -14.45 -4.11 15.38
N VAL A 50 -14.00 -4.87 14.38
CA VAL A 50 -14.56 -6.16 13.96
C VAL A 50 -13.47 -7.24 13.90
N PRO A 51 -12.76 -7.51 15.01
CA PRO A 51 -11.71 -8.53 15.02
C PRO A 51 -12.27 -9.91 14.67
N PHE A 52 -11.49 -10.72 13.96
CA PHE A 52 -11.88 -12.08 13.61
C PHE A 52 -12.03 -12.95 14.87
N SER A 53 -13.07 -13.79 14.89
CA SER A 53 -13.23 -14.79 15.95
C SER A 53 -12.27 -15.97 15.78
N PRO A 54 -11.96 -16.73 16.84
CA PRO A 54 -11.16 -17.96 16.73
C PRO A 54 -11.74 -18.96 15.72
N GLU A 55 -13.07 -19.01 15.58
CA GLU A 55 -13.76 -19.84 14.60
C GLU A 55 -13.55 -19.36 13.16
N GLU A 56 -13.58 -18.04 12.92
CA GLU A 56 -13.30 -17.45 11.60
C GLU A 56 -11.84 -17.67 11.19
N GLU A 57 -10.91 -17.48 12.13
CA GLU A 57 -9.49 -17.80 11.94
C GLU A 57 -9.30 -19.28 11.63
N LYS A 58 -9.94 -20.18 12.39
CA LYS A 58 -9.87 -21.63 12.13
C LYS A 58 -10.50 -22.04 10.80
N LYS A 59 -11.51 -21.31 10.33
CA LYS A 59 -12.13 -21.51 9.01
C LYS A 59 -11.31 -20.96 7.86
N GLY A 60 -10.23 -20.22 8.13
CA GLY A 60 -9.37 -19.64 7.10
C GLY A 60 -9.98 -18.42 6.42
N ILE A 61 -10.88 -17.69 7.10
CA ILE A 61 -11.57 -16.52 6.52
C ILE A 61 -10.56 -15.41 6.18
N VAL A 62 -9.50 -15.24 6.99
CA VAL A 62 -8.45 -14.25 6.73
C VAL A 62 -7.73 -14.57 5.42
N GLU A 63 -7.37 -15.84 5.22
CA GLU A 63 -6.69 -16.31 4.01
C GLU A 63 -7.61 -16.20 2.78
N GLU A 64 -8.92 -16.43 2.93
CA GLU A 64 -9.89 -16.23 1.86
C GLU A 64 -10.00 -14.76 1.44
N ILE A 65 -10.05 -13.83 2.40
CA ILE A 65 -10.02 -12.38 2.13
C ILE A 65 -8.73 -11.99 1.42
N VAL A 66 -7.57 -12.45 1.92
CA VAL A 66 -6.27 -12.17 1.28
C VAL A 66 -6.25 -12.68 -0.15
N LYS A 67 -6.76 -13.89 -0.40
CA LYS A 67 -6.85 -14.46 -1.75
C LYS A 67 -7.76 -13.63 -2.65
N LEU A 68 -8.96 -13.27 -2.18
CA LEU A 68 -9.94 -12.49 -2.93
C LEU A 68 -9.44 -11.10 -3.29
N CYS A 69 -8.75 -10.45 -2.36
CA CYS A 69 -8.19 -9.10 -2.54
C CYS A 69 -6.76 -9.10 -3.11
N SER A 70 -6.22 -10.26 -3.46
CA SER A 70 -4.87 -10.37 -4.02
C SER A 70 -4.76 -9.66 -5.36
N PHE A 71 -3.55 -9.18 -5.68
CA PHE A 71 -3.28 -8.58 -6.99
C PHE A 71 -3.70 -9.51 -8.13
N GLU A 72 -3.32 -10.79 -8.06
CA GLU A 72 -3.67 -11.80 -9.07
C GLU A 72 -5.17 -11.98 -9.20
N SER A 73 -5.92 -12.06 -8.10
CA SER A 73 -7.38 -12.24 -8.16
C SER A 73 -8.05 -11.01 -8.77
N LEU A 74 -7.69 -9.81 -8.31
CA LEU A 74 -8.31 -8.56 -8.75
C LEU A 74 -7.93 -8.22 -10.20
N SER A 75 -6.65 -8.32 -10.58
CA SER A 75 -6.20 -8.02 -11.93
C SER A 75 -6.77 -8.99 -12.98
N ASN A 76 -7.19 -10.19 -12.55
CA ASN A 76 -7.75 -11.19 -13.43
C ASN A 76 -9.26 -11.12 -13.66
N GLN A 77 -9.99 -10.25 -12.95
CA GLN A 77 -11.42 -10.05 -13.18
C GLN A 77 -11.67 -9.40 -14.56
N ASP A 78 -12.73 -9.81 -15.25
CA ASP A 78 -13.05 -9.31 -16.60
C ASP A 78 -13.22 -7.78 -16.65
N VAL A 79 -13.79 -7.22 -15.58
CA VAL A 79 -13.95 -5.77 -15.40
C VAL A 79 -12.62 -5.01 -15.30
N ASN A 80 -11.52 -5.69 -14.96
CA ASN A 80 -10.19 -5.11 -14.80
C ASN A 80 -9.25 -5.45 -15.97
N LYS A 81 -9.68 -6.27 -16.93
CA LYS A 81 -8.91 -6.63 -18.14
C LYS A 81 -9.32 -5.83 -19.37
N SER A 82 -10.56 -5.36 -19.41
CA SER A 82 -11.11 -4.64 -20.57
C SER A 82 -10.57 -3.21 -20.63
N ASP A 83 -10.20 -2.76 -21.83
CA ASP A 83 -9.89 -1.34 -22.07
C ASP A 83 -11.20 -0.56 -22.22
N THR A 84 -11.56 0.18 -21.19
CA THR A 84 -12.77 1.00 -21.14
C THR A 84 -12.48 2.49 -21.33
N ARG A 85 -11.25 2.85 -21.75
CA ARG A 85 -10.85 4.25 -21.96
C ARG A 85 -11.77 4.94 -22.95
N SER A 86 -12.27 6.10 -22.56
CA SER A 86 -13.10 6.97 -23.38
C SER A 86 -12.66 8.43 -23.22
N ARG A 87 -13.26 9.33 -24.00
CA ARG A 87 -12.99 10.77 -23.86
C ARG A 87 -13.39 11.30 -22.48
N GLU A 88 -14.39 10.70 -21.85
CA GLU A 88 -14.92 11.10 -20.54
C GLU A 88 -14.17 10.40 -19.39
N ASN A 89 -13.67 9.18 -19.62
CA ASN A 89 -12.87 8.44 -18.67
C ASN A 89 -11.53 8.03 -19.30
N PRO A 90 -10.46 8.83 -19.14
CA PRO A 90 -9.20 8.58 -19.82
C PRO A 90 -8.40 7.42 -19.22
N MET A 91 -8.83 6.83 -18.10
CA MET A 91 -8.18 5.67 -17.47
C MET A 91 -9.08 4.45 -17.52
N SER A 92 -8.51 3.31 -17.92
CA SER A 92 -9.17 2.01 -17.82
C SER A 92 -8.87 1.37 -16.46
N ASN A 93 -9.75 0.47 -16.01
CA ASN A 93 -9.50 -0.35 -14.82
C ASN A 93 -8.20 -1.16 -14.93
N SER A 94 -7.83 -1.59 -16.14
CA SER A 94 -6.56 -2.29 -16.39
C SER A 94 -5.34 -1.46 -16.02
N ASP A 95 -5.42 -0.14 -16.13
CA ASP A 95 -4.28 0.75 -15.89
C ASP A 95 -3.89 0.81 -14.39
N PHE A 96 -4.78 0.38 -13.49
CA PHE A 96 -4.50 0.27 -12.05
C PHE A 96 -3.66 -0.97 -11.68
N PHE A 97 -3.55 -1.97 -12.56
CA PHE A 97 -2.89 -3.25 -12.29
C PHE A 97 -1.65 -3.45 -13.17
N ARG A 98 -0.49 -2.93 -12.76
CA ARG A 98 0.75 -3.01 -13.55
C ARG A 98 1.61 -4.25 -13.27
N LYS A 99 2.17 -4.36 -12.07
CA LYS A 99 3.01 -5.50 -11.62
C LYS A 99 2.69 -5.95 -10.20
N GLY A 100 2.38 -4.99 -9.31
CA GLY A 100 2.07 -5.30 -7.91
C GLY A 100 3.27 -5.86 -7.13
N GLU A 101 4.48 -5.44 -7.46
CA GLU A 101 5.74 -5.96 -6.94
C GLU A 101 6.53 -4.88 -6.19
N VAL A 102 7.27 -5.30 -5.16
CA VAL A 102 8.21 -4.45 -4.42
C VAL A 102 9.56 -4.52 -5.12
N GLY A 103 10.24 -3.38 -5.26
CA GLY A 103 11.60 -3.31 -5.80
C GLY A 103 11.70 -3.12 -7.31
N ASP A 104 10.59 -3.00 -8.05
CA ASP A 104 10.62 -2.81 -9.51
C ASP A 104 11.34 -1.52 -9.95
N TRP A 105 11.58 -0.58 -9.04
CA TRP A 105 12.32 0.66 -9.31
C TRP A 105 13.71 0.42 -9.89
N VAL A 106 14.36 -0.71 -9.57
CA VAL A 106 15.69 -1.08 -10.09
C VAL A 106 15.71 -1.22 -11.61
N ASN A 107 14.56 -1.48 -12.22
CA ASN A 107 14.41 -1.61 -13.68
C ASN A 107 14.23 -0.26 -14.39
N HIS A 108 14.03 0.84 -13.64
CA HIS A 108 13.71 2.16 -14.19
C HIS A 108 14.71 3.25 -13.78
N LEU A 109 15.36 3.10 -12.62
CA LEU A 109 16.29 4.08 -12.08
C LEU A 109 17.73 3.60 -12.22
N SER A 110 18.64 4.52 -12.53
CA SER A 110 20.08 4.23 -12.41
C SER A 110 20.47 4.16 -10.92
N PRO A 111 21.57 3.46 -10.59
CA PRO A 111 22.07 3.41 -9.21
C PRO A 111 22.31 4.79 -8.59
N GLN A 112 22.73 5.76 -9.40
CA GLN A 112 22.95 7.14 -8.96
C GLN A 112 21.63 7.85 -8.62
N MET A 113 20.57 7.62 -9.41
CA MET A 113 19.25 8.20 -9.15
C MET A 113 18.64 7.65 -7.87
N SER A 114 18.73 6.33 -7.65
CA SER A 114 18.23 5.71 -6.43
C SER A 114 19.00 6.18 -5.20
N GLU A 115 20.33 6.26 -5.27
CA GLU A 115 21.16 6.75 -4.16
C GLU A 115 20.80 8.20 -3.77
N ILE A 116 20.51 9.06 -4.75
CA ILE A 116 20.05 10.43 -4.49
C ILE A 116 18.69 10.42 -3.77
N LEU A 117 17.74 9.60 -4.23
CA LEU A 117 16.42 9.49 -3.60
C LEU A 117 16.50 8.93 -2.17
N ASP A 118 17.36 7.95 -1.94
CA ASP A 118 17.58 7.35 -0.62
C ASP A 118 18.16 8.39 0.35
N LYS A 119 19.19 9.15 -0.08
CA LYS A 119 19.77 10.24 0.74
C LYS A 119 18.76 11.32 1.09
N ILE A 120 17.94 11.75 0.12
CA ILE A 120 16.89 12.74 0.40
C ILE A 120 15.86 12.16 1.39
N THR A 121 15.48 10.90 1.21
CA THR A 121 14.52 10.21 2.08
C THR A 121 15.03 10.08 3.51
N GLU A 122 16.27 9.65 3.68
CA GLU A 122 16.92 9.56 4.98
C GLU A 122 16.99 10.92 5.67
N GLN A 123 17.43 11.96 4.97
CA GLN A 123 17.48 13.33 5.50
C GLN A 123 16.09 13.84 5.93
N LYS A 124 15.05 13.54 5.14
CA LYS A 124 13.68 14.00 5.43
C LYS A 124 13.04 13.27 6.60
N PHE A 125 13.38 11.99 6.81
CA PHE A 125 12.82 11.19 7.89
C PHE A 125 13.69 11.14 9.15
N GLN A 126 14.91 11.66 9.09
CA GLN A 126 15.82 11.73 10.22
C GLN A 126 15.14 12.36 11.44
N GLY A 127 15.19 11.67 12.58
CA GLY A 127 14.61 12.14 13.85
C GLY A 127 13.08 12.07 13.94
N THR A 128 12.37 11.60 12.90
CA THR A 128 10.90 11.48 12.92
C THR A 128 10.40 10.16 13.51
N GLY A 129 11.29 9.17 13.67
CA GLY A 129 10.95 7.81 14.06
C GLY A 129 10.29 6.97 12.95
N PHE A 130 10.11 7.53 11.75
CA PHE A 130 9.61 6.80 10.59
C PHE A 130 10.76 6.25 9.73
N SER A 131 10.61 5.03 9.22
CA SER A 131 11.48 4.44 8.20
C SER A 131 10.68 3.51 7.28
N PHE A 132 11.04 3.45 6.01
CA PHE A 132 10.73 2.30 5.15
C PHE A 132 11.83 1.27 5.41
N HIS A 133 11.47 0.04 5.77
CA HIS A 133 12.42 -0.97 6.28
C HIS A 133 13.49 -1.37 5.26
#